data_AF-A0AAE9MXH6-F1
#
_entry.id   AF-A0AAE9MXH6-F1
#
_cell.length_a   1.000
_cell.length_b   1.000
_cell.length_c   1.000
_cell.angle_alpha   90.00
_cell.angle_beta   90.00
_cell.angle_gamma   90.00
#
_symmetry.space_group_name_H-M   'P 1'
#
loop_
_entity.id
_entity.type
_entity.pdbx_description
1 polymer ?
#
loop_
_entity_poly.entity_id
_entity_poly.type
_entity_poly.pdbx_seq_one_letter_code
_entity_poly.pdbx_strand_id
1 'polypeptide(L)'
;MKRKIILIMVIAILTVGTSGVFAEKAGTLRDLLMRLPDSAFPAKFNEIKRSDGFDPLIEVYDEENRYVSFKAVGDIYYWEMCYWNLKGGKEKLILVNSDLFPAFYLYSNGKVSKTENFGIRDIWKKIGGSSWEILGQYMYFFPPRSGTSITVILENQDCRIFKWQNEKFVCLTDYPKKKHDYHSLARGFTAALNTHDVDACMQYILPQYIKEQCMNILQGETEQFVCELIGGEAEDSGEYITPLSLQDIKKATYKYDPDSGFANHIIFIQLKDGRSYNYYMNFESVELDDTEAIPYIVGAMG
;
A
#
# COMPACT_ATOMS: atom_id res chain seq x y z
N MET A 1 30.40 -67.56 -21.03
CA MET A 1 29.28 -67.23 -20.13
C MET A 1 29.81 -66.64 -18.84
N LYS A 2 29.63 -65.33 -18.61
CA LYS A 2 29.93 -64.67 -17.32
C LYS A 2 28.71 -63.84 -16.91
N ARG A 3 28.12 -64.22 -15.77
CA ARG A 3 26.92 -63.62 -15.15
C ARG A 3 27.24 -62.23 -14.62
N LYS A 4 26.36 -61.26 -14.87
CA LYS A 4 26.36 -59.94 -14.23
C LYS A 4 25.82 -60.10 -12.80
N ILE A 5 26.61 -59.70 -11.81
CA ILE A 5 26.19 -59.53 -10.41
C ILE A 5 25.90 -58.05 -10.22
N ILE A 6 24.65 -57.71 -9.91
CA ILE A 6 24.23 -56.37 -9.53
C ILE A 6 24.32 -56.31 -7.99
N LEU A 7 25.23 -55.48 -7.49
CA LEU A 7 25.44 -55.24 -6.06
C LEU A 7 24.49 -54.11 -5.61
N ILE A 8 23.49 -54.44 -4.81
CA ILE A 8 22.58 -53.47 -4.19
C ILE A 8 23.26 -52.93 -2.94
N MET A 9 23.64 -51.65 -2.99
CA MET A 9 24.29 -50.93 -1.89
C MET A 9 23.21 -50.41 -0.93
N VAL A 10 23.08 -51.03 0.24
CA VAL A 10 22.19 -50.59 1.32
C VAL A 10 22.85 -49.41 2.04
N ILE A 11 22.27 -48.22 1.91
CA ILE A 11 22.69 -47.00 2.61
C ILE A 11 22.06 -47.02 4.00
N ALA A 12 22.90 -47.13 5.03
CA ALA A 12 22.52 -46.94 6.42
C ALA A 12 22.22 -45.45 6.67
N ILE A 13 20.97 -45.12 6.99
CA ILE A 13 20.56 -43.79 7.40
C ILE A 13 21.04 -43.58 8.84
N LEU A 14 22.09 -42.78 9.01
CA LEU A 14 22.46 -42.21 10.30
C LEU A 14 21.39 -41.19 10.69
N THR A 15 20.62 -41.53 11.72
CA THR A 15 19.71 -40.62 12.42
C THR A 15 20.53 -39.57 13.17
N VAL A 16 20.84 -38.46 12.48
CA VAL A 16 21.28 -37.24 13.15
C VAL A 16 20.06 -36.67 13.87
N GLY A 17 20.12 -36.68 15.20
CA GLY A 17 19.08 -36.13 16.06
C GLY A 17 18.80 -34.68 15.70
N THR A 18 17.63 -34.45 15.11
CA THR A 18 17.05 -33.12 15.03
C THR A 18 16.66 -32.72 16.45
N SER A 19 17.50 -31.94 17.12
CA SER A 19 17.04 -31.08 18.22
C SER A 19 15.99 -30.15 17.62
N GLY A 20 14.73 -30.57 17.68
CA GLY A 20 13.58 -29.80 17.28
C GLY A 20 13.50 -28.56 18.17
N VAL A 21 14.15 -27.49 17.75
CA VAL A 21 13.62 -26.15 18.03
C VAL A 21 12.31 -26.13 17.29
N PHE A 22 11.21 -26.44 17.99
CA PHE A 22 9.87 -26.17 17.50
C PHE A 22 9.86 -24.71 17.08
N ALA A 23 9.91 -24.45 15.78
CA ALA A 23 9.65 -23.13 15.25
C ALA A 23 8.20 -22.84 15.66
N GLU A 24 8.03 -21.95 16.64
CA GLU A 24 6.72 -21.39 16.97
C GLU A 24 6.13 -20.91 15.63
N LYS A 25 5.01 -21.50 15.21
CA LYS A 25 4.35 -21.09 13.95
C LYS A 25 4.08 -19.60 14.08
N ALA A 26 4.62 -18.82 13.15
CA ALA A 26 4.37 -17.39 13.10
C ALA A 26 2.84 -17.21 12.98
N GLY A 27 2.20 -16.72 14.04
CA GLY A 27 0.75 -16.84 14.23
C GLY A 27 -0.07 -16.34 13.03
N THR A 28 -1.18 -17.00 12.72
CA THR A 28 -2.14 -16.56 11.69
C THR A 28 -2.65 -15.14 11.96
N LEU A 29 -3.28 -14.48 10.98
CA LEU A 29 -3.90 -13.16 11.19
C LEU A 29 -4.80 -13.14 12.43
N ARG A 30 -5.63 -14.19 12.59
CA ARG A 30 -6.46 -14.41 13.78
C ARG A 30 -5.63 -14.56 15.06
N ASP A 31 -4.53 -15.32 15.05
CA ASP A 31 -3.68 -15.47 16.24
C ASP A 31 -3.08 -14.13 16.69
N LEU A 32 -2.61 -13.31 15.74
CA LEU A 32 -2.04 -12.00 16.05
C LEU A 32 -3.10 -11.06 16.62
N LEU A 33 -4.27 -11.03 15.98
CA LEU A 33 -5.43 -10.26 16.41
C LEU A 33 -5.84 -10.60 17.85
N MET A 34 -5.89 -11.89 18.19
CA MET A 34 -6.25 -12.32 19.54
C MET A 34 -5.18 -12.00 20.58
N ARG A 35 -3.90 -11.95 20.17
CA ARG A 35 -2.76 -11.64 21.05
C ARG A 35 -2.50 -10.15 21.26
N LEU A 36 -3.11 -9.27 20.48
CA LEU A 36 -3.03 -7.83 20.71
C LEU A 36 -3.49 -7.48 22.13
N PRO A 37 -2.79 -6.54 22.80
CA PRO A 37 -3.19 -6.08 24.13
C PRO A 37 -4.53 -5.35 24.06
N ASP A 38 -5.27 -5.31 25.18
CA ASP A 38 -6.55 -4.61 25.27
C ASP A 38 -6.45 -3.13 24.87
N SER A 39 -5.31 -2.49 25.08
CA SER A 39 -5.05 -1.10 24.66
C SER A 39 -5.05 -0.89 23.15
N ALA A 40 -4.99 -1.95 22.35
CA ALA A 40 -5.11 -1.88 20.89
C ALA A 40 -6.57 -1.79 20.42
N PHE A 41 -7.52 -1.88 21.34
CA PHE A 41 -8.95 -1.92 21.04
C PHE A 41 -9.70 -0.89 21.90
N PRO A 42 -10.74 -0.24 21.35
CA PRO A 42 -11.71 0.48 22.17
C PRO A 42 -12.34 -0.43 23.23
N ALA A 43 -12.72 0.14 24.39
CA ALA A 43 -13.22 -0.63 25.54
C ALA A 43 -14.39 -1.56 25.17
N LYS A 44 -15.39 -1.04 24.44
CA LYS A 44 -16.54 -1.81 23.95
C LYS A 44 -16.13 -2.94 23.01
N PHE A 45 -15.08 -2.73 22.21
CA PHE A 45 -14.55 -3.77 21.33
C PHE A 45 -13.91 -4.92 22.12
N ASN A 46 -13.19 -4.60 23.20
CA ASN A 46 -12.64 -5.61 24.11
C ASN A 46 -13.74 -6.44 24.80
N GLU A 47 -14.86 -5.83 25.16
CA GLU A 47 -16.01 -6.56 25.71
C GLU A 47 -16.54 -7.59 24.70
N ILE A 48 -16.70 -7.18 23.44
CA ILE A 48 -17.19 -8.07 22.38
C ILE A 48 -16.17 -9.15 22.05
N LYS A 49 -14.87 -8.82 22.00
CA LYS A 49 -13.76 -9.78 21.78
C LYS A 49 -13.72 -10.90 22.83
N ARG A 50 -14.16 -10.63 24.06
CA ARG A 50 -14.24 -11.62 25.15
C ARG A 50 -15.54 -12.44 25.13
N SER A 51 -16.42 -12.19 24.17
CA SER A 51 -17.69 -12.89 23.97
C SER A 51 -17.68 -13.70 22.67
N ASP A 52 -18.72 -14.51 22.45
CA ASP A 52 -18.91 -15.22 21.16
C ASP A 52 -19.30 -14.29 19.99
N GLY A 53 -19.45 -12.98 20.24
CA GLY A 53 -19.88 -11.98 19.26
C GLY A 53 -18.76 -11.38 18.39
N PHE A 54 -17.51 -11.85 18.50
CA PHE A 54 -16.36 -11.26 17.81
C PHE A 54 -16.31 -11.55 16.30
N ASP A 55 -16.43 -12.83 15.90
CA ASP A 55 -16.32 -13.23 14.49
C ASP A 55 -17.39 -12.58 13.59
N PRO A 56 -18.66 -12.41 14.01
CA PRO A 56 -19.68 -11.73 13.19
C PRO A 56 -19.40 -10.26 12.88
N LEU A 57 -18.50 -9.62 13.63
CA LEU A 57 -18.12 -8.22 13.40
C LEU A 57 -17.10 -8.04 12.28
N ILE A 58 -16.40 -9.11 11.89
CA ILE A 58 -15.38 -9.04 10.85
C ILE A 58 -16.07 -8.64 9.55
N GLU A 59 -15.63 -7.50 9.00
CA GLU A 59 -16.13 -6.98 7.72
C GLU A 59 -15.30 -7.54 6.58
N VAL A 60 -13.97 -7.45 6.72
CA VAL A 60 -13.00 -8.00 5.77
C VAL A 60 -12.05 -8.90 6.53
N TYR A 61 -11.85 -10.11 6.02
CA TYR A 61 -10.82 -11.04 6.48
C TYR A 61 -10.01 -11.49 5.27
N ASP A 62 -8.82 -10.93 5.11
CA ASP A 62 -7.92 -11.25 4.01
C ASP A 62 -6.59 -11.76 4.56
N GLU A 63 -6.46 -13.08 4.67
CA GLU A 63 -5.21 -13.70 5.13
C GLU A 63 -4.08 -13.55 4.12
N GLU A 64 -4.39 -13.50 2.82
CA GLU A 64 -3.39 -13.40 1.74
C GLU A 64 -2.67 -12.05 1.80
N ASN A 65 -3.45 -10.98 1.91
CA ASN A 65 -2.93 -9.63 2.08
C ASN A 65 -2.68 -9.25 3.54
N ARG A 66 -2.94 -10.16 4.48
CA ARG A 66 -2.65 -10.01 5.91
C ARG A 66 -3.40 -8.85 6.54
N TYR A 67 -4.65 -8.64 6.12
CA TYR A 67 -5.49 -7.51 6.48
C TYR A 67 -6.83 -7.96 7.08
N VAL A 68 -7.28 -7.28 8.12
CA VAL A 68 -8.60 -7.48 8.74
C VAL A 68 -9.22 -6.14 9.11
N SER A 69 -10.51 -5.98 8.88
CA SER A 69 -11.30 -4.85 9.39
C SER A 69 -12.59 -5.30 10.03
N PHE A 70 -13.17 -4.44 10.85
CA PHE A 70 -14.44 -4.67 11.51
C PHE A 70 -15.49 -3.65 11.11
N LYS A 71 -16.74 -4.10 11.13
CA LYS A 71 -17.91 -3.24 10.99
C LYS A 71 -17.95 -2.24 12.14
N ALA A 72 -18.55 -1.08 11.88
CA ALA A 72 -18.88 -0.13 12.92
C ALA A 72 -19.82 -0.75 13.96
N VAL A 73 -19.55 -0.55 15.26
CA VAL A 73 -20.36 -1.07 16.37
C VAL A 73 -20.56 -0.03 17.46
N GLY A 74 -21.78 0.47 17.59
CA GLY A 74 -22.10 1.57 18.51
C GLY A 74 -21.32 2.82 18.13
N ASP A 75 -20.50 3.32 19.06
CA ASP A 75 -19.68 4.52 18.87
C ASP A 75 -18.28 4.21 18.30
N ILE A 76 -18.02 2.95 17.92
CA ILE A 76 -16.81 2.57 17.20
C ILE A 76 -17.14 2.63 15.72
N TYR A 77 -16.57 3.60 15.04
CA TYR A 77 -16.82 3.79 13.61
C TYR A 77 -15.83 2.99 12.77
N TYR A 78 -14.64 2.71 13.31
CA TYR A 78 -13.56 2.17 12.51
C TYR A 78 -12.50 1.42 13.33
N TRP A 79 -12.14 0.22 12.87
CA TRP A 79 -10.99 -0.54 13.35
C TRP A 79 -10.48 -1.49 12.26
N GLU A 80 -9.18 -1.49 12.01
CA GLU A 80 -8.51 -2.42 11.11
C GLU A 80 -7.09 -2.75 11.56
N MET A 81 -6.56 -3.85 11.03
CA MET A 81 -5.21 -4.33 11.30
C MET A 81 -4.60 -4.94 10.05
N CYS A 82 -3.29 -4.69 9.86
CA CYS A 82 -2.47 -5.44 8.93
C CYS A 82 -1.13 -5.83 9.55
N TYR A 83 -0.36 -6.68 8.87
CA TYR A 83 0.99 -7.01 9.33
C TYR A 83 2.02 -7.28 8.21
N TRP A 84 3.29 -7.07 8.55
CA TRP A 84 4.46 -7.42 7.76
C TRP A 84 5.23 -8.57 8.42
N ASN A 85 5.62 -9.56 7.62
CA ASN A 85 6.57 -10.57 8.07
C ASN A 85 7.97 -9.96 8.10
N LEU A 86 8.65 -10.08 9.22
CA LEU A 86 10.06 -9.71 9.34
C LEU A 86 10.95 -10.83 8.80
N LYS A 87 12.20 -10.49 8.48
CA LYS A 87 13.20 -11.38 7.94
C LYS A 87 13.44 -12.54 8.91
N GLY A 88 13.40 -13.76 8.38
CA GLY A 88 13.42 -14.98 9.19
C GLY A 88 12.04 -15.47 9.62
N GLY A 89 10.96 -14.73 9.34
CA GLY A 89 9.57 -15.18 9.36
C GLY A 89 8.98 -15.45 10.75
N LYS A 90 9.75 -15.35 11.83
CA LYS A 90 9.31 -15.60 13.21
C LYS A 90 8.66 -14.39 13.86
N GLU A 91 9.10 -13.21 13.46
CA GLU A 91 8.61 -11.94 13.99
C GLU A 91 7.71 -11.26 12.97
N LYS A 92 6.73 -10.52 13.47
CA LYS A 92 5.78 -9.78 12.65
C LYS A 92 5.61 -8.37 13.19
N LEU A 93 5.64 -7.39 12.29
CA LEU A 93 5.25 -6.03 12.61
C LEU A 93 3.76 -5.89 12.34
N ILE A 94 2.99 -5.49 13.33
CA ILE A 94 1.54 -5.33 13.27
C ILE A 94 1.23 -3.83 13.30
N LEU A 95 0.34 -3.38 12.43
CA LEU A 95 -0.27 -2.06 12.49
C LEU A 95 -1.74 -2.25 12.84
N VAL A 96 -2.20 -1.52 13.85
CA VAL A 96 -3.61 -1.35 14.18
C VAL A 96 -3.98 0.09 13.90
N ASN A 97 -5.07 0.30 13.16
CA ASN A 97 -5.63 1.62 12.91
C ASN A 97 -7.06 1.66 13.44
N SER A 98 -7.41 2.69 14.20
CA SER A 98 -8.71 2.78 14.88
C SER A 98 -9.01 4.22 15.29
N ASP A 99 -10.21 4.44 15.81
CA ASP A 99 -10.63 5.71 16.42
C ASP A 99 -9.72 6.19 17.58
N LEU A 100 -8.91 5.30 18.17
CA LEU A 100 -7.94 5.62 19.23
C LEU A 100 -6.59 6.14 18.70
N PHE A 101 -6.41 6.24 17.37
CA PHE A 101 -5.18 6.54 16.64
C PHE A 101 -4.39 5.29 16.18
N PRO A 102 -3.69 5.34 15.03
CA PRO A 102 -2.87 4.22 14.57
C PRO A 102 -1.68 3.91 15.49
N ALA A 103 -1.41 2.62 15.71
CA ALA A 103 -0.35 2.12 16.57
C ALA A 103 0.31 0.87 16.02
N PHE A 104 1.62 0.75 16.24
CA PHE A 104 2.42 -0.38 15.79
C PHE A 104 2.83 -1.29 16.96
N TYR A 105 2.83 -2.58 16.70
CA TYR A 105 3.22 -3.62 17.66
C TYR A 105 4.18 -4.61 17.01
N LEU A 106 5.17 -5.07 17.77
CA LEU A 106 6.04 -6.18 17.39
C LEU A 106 5.53 -7.45 18.03
N TYR A 107 5.22 -8.45 17.21
CA TYR A 107 5.08 -9.83 17.66
C TYR A 107 6.45 -10.52 17.60
N SER A 108 6.91 -11.00 18.76
CA SER A 108 8.17 -11.73 18.89
C SER A 108 8.08 -12.73 20.04
N ASN A 109 8.51 -13.98 19.81
CA ASN A 109 8.51 -15.06 20.80
C ASN A 109 7.17 -15.20 21.54
N GLY A 110 6.07 -15.24 20.78
CA GLY A 110 4.72 -15.42 21.32
C GLY A 110 4.09 -14.17 21.98
N LYS A 111 4.84 -13.07 22.11
CA LYS A 111 4.41 -11.85 22.80
C LYS A 111 4.23 -10.69 21.83
N VAL A 112 3.30 -9.80 22.16
CA VAL A 112 3.04 -8.57 21.39
C VAL A 112 3.37 -7.37 22.28
N SER A 113 4.17 -6.44 21.77
CA SER A 113 4.55 -5.21 22.48
C SER A 113 4.55 -4.02 21.53
N LYS A 114 4.08 -2.85 21.99
CA LYS A 114 4.10 -1.61 21.20
C LYS A 114 5.53 -1.27 20.79
N THR A 115 5.73 -0.76 19.58
CA THR A 115 7.05 -0.43 19.04
C THR A 115 7.03 0.86 18.21
N GLU A 116 8.17 1.56 18.18
CA GLU A 116 8.42 2.71 17.29
C GLU A 116 9.63 2.48 16.35
N ASN A 117 10.13 1.24 16.30
CA ASN A 117 11.25 0.86 15.44
C ASN A 117 10.85 0.77 13.96
N PHE A 118 11.67 0.20 13.08
CA PHE A 118 11.32 -0.03 11.66
C PHE A 118 10.92 1.25 10.90
N GLY A 119 11.49 2.41 11.27
CA GLY A 119 11.17 3.70 10.66
C GLY A 119 9.88 4.35 11.16
N ILE A 120 9.14 3.74 12.09
CA ILE A 120 7.85 4.25 12.59
C ILE A 120 7.98 5.62 13.25
N ARG A 121 9.04 5.86 14.04
CA ARG A 121 9.30 7.19 14.60
C ARG A 121 9.41 8.28 13.52
N ASP A 122 9.97 7.95 12.36
CA ASP A 122 10.12 8.91 11.27
C ASP A 122 8.80 9.12 10.51
N ILE A 123 7.89 8.13 10.49
CA ILE A 123 6.49 8.33 10.07
C ILE A 123 5.87 9.42 10.92
N TRP A 124 5.89 9.24 12.25
CA TRP A 124 5.28 10.19 13.18
C TRP A 124 5.86 11.59 13.07
N LYS A 125 7.20 11.72 12.98
CA LYS A 125 7.84 13.02 12.75
C LYS A 125 7.40 13.67 11.45
N LYS A 126 7.30 12.90 10.37
CA LYS A 126 6.92 13.42 9.06
C LYS A 126 5.49 13.94 9.10
N ILE A 127 4.55 13.24 9.71
CA ILE A 127 3.16 13.68 9.76
C ILE A 127 2.88 14.79 10.80
N GLY A 128 3.91 15.32 11.46
CA GLY A 128 3.74 16.45 12.41
C GLY A 128 4.26 16.22 13.83
N GLY A 129 4.86 15.07 14.12
CA GLY A 129 5.50 14.77 15.41
C GLY A 129 4.52 14.35 16.52
N SER A 130 5.07 13.73 17.57
CA SER A 130 4.38 13.06 18.68
C SER A 130 3.58 13.97 19.64
N SER A 131 3.21 15.18 19.22
CA SER A 131 2.45 16.14 20.03
C SER A 131 0.99 16.13 19.59
N TRP A 132 0.14 15.80 20.55
CA TRP A 132 -1.32 15.80 20.57
C TRP A 132 -1.97 17.19 20.29
N GLU A 133 -1.26 18.09 19.61
CA GLU A 133 -1.61 19.51 19.41
C GLU A 133 -1.93 19.85 17.96
N ILE A 134 -2.39 18.87 17.19
CA ILE A 134 -3.04 19.18 15.92
C ILE A 134 -4.55 18.98 16.09
N LEU A 135 -5.11 19.71 17.06
CA LEU A 135 -6.56 19.95 17.13
C LEU A 135 -6.91 20.80 15.91
N GLY A 136 -7.39 20.13 14.84
CA GLY A 136 -7.88 20.81 13.65
C GLY A 136 -7.49 20.15 12.33
N GLN A 137 -6.40 19.36 12.27
CA GLN A 137 -6.02 18.71 11.02
C GLN A 137 -6.63 17.32 10.88
N TYR A 138 -7.33 17.10 9.77
CA TYR A 138 -7.85 15.79 9.40
C TYR A 138 -6.71 14.94 8.82
N MET A 139 -6.30 13.92 9.57
CA MET A 139 -5.39 12.88 9.10
C MET A 139 -6.18 11.64 8.72
N TYR A 140 -6.01 11.19 7.48
CA TYR A 140 -6.44 9.87 7.05
C TYR A 140 -5.23 8.96 6.94
N PHE A 141 -5.16 7.94 7.80
CA PHE A 141 -4.10 6.94 7.80
C PHE A 141 -4.66 5.67 7.17
N PHE A 142 -4.07 5.21 6.07
CA PHE A 142 -4.53 4.04 5.32
C PHE A 142 -3.49 2.93 5.38
N PRO A 143 -3.69 1.94 6.28
CA PRO A 143 -3.03 0.64 6.21
C PRO A 143 -3.17 -0.02 4.83
N PRO A 144 -2.15 -0.75 4.35
CA PRO A 144 -2.26 -1.49 3.10
C PRO A 144 -3.33 -2.59 3.21
N ARG A 145 -4.31 -2.54 2.31
CA ARG A 145 -5.22 -3.65 2.03
C ARG A 145 -4.65 -4.61 1.01
N SER A 146 -3.85 -4.10 0.07
CA SER A 146 -2.95 -4.85 -0.78
C SER A 146 -1.55 -4.21 -0.79
N GLY A 147 -0.52 -4.98 -1.13
CA GLY A 147 0.87 -4.51 -1.07
C GLY A 147 1.42 -4.36 0.35
N THR A 148 2.30 -3.38 0.57
CA THR A 148 3.02 -3.21 1.85
C THR A 148 3.23 -1.76 2.29
N SER A 149 2.78 -0.79 1.50
CA SER A 149 3.00 0.64 1.76
C SER A 149 1.85 1.23 2.54
N ILE A 150 2.15 2.20 3.39
CA ILE A 150 1.14 2.96 4.13
C ILE A 150 0.94 4.29 3.41
N THR A 151 -0.32 4.66 3.19
CA THR A 151 -0.67 5.97 2.63
C THR A 151 -1.26 6.84 3.73
N VAL A 152 -0.76 8.06 3.88
CA VAL A 152 -1.28 9.04 4.83
C VAL A 152 -1.65 10.31 4.09
N ILE A 153 -2.87 10.78 4.28
CA ILE A 153 -3.34 12.03 3.69
C ILE A 153 -3.62 13.01 4.82
N LEU A 154 -2.96 14.17 4.77
CA LEU A 154 -3.12 15.27 5.72
C LEU A 154 -3.92 16.38 5.04
N GLU A 155 -5.00 16.80 5.68
CA GLU A 155 -5.87 17.92 5.27
C GLU A 155 -6.43 17.81 3.85
N ASN A 156 -6.48 16.60 3.29
CA ASN A 156 -6.79 16.36 1.87
C ASN A 156 -5.82 17.04 0.87
N GLN A 157 -4.68 17.56 1.34
CA GLN A 157 -3.77 18.41 0.55
C GLN A 157 -2.35 17.85 0.45
N ASP A 158 -1.91 17.03 1.42
CA ASP A 158 -0.58 16.41 1.43
C ASP A 158 -0.72 14.89 1.54
N CYS A 159 -0.32 14.16 0.50
CA CYS A 159 -0.28 12.70 0.49
C CYS A 159 1.15 12.21 0.71
N ARG A 160 1.32 11.34 1.70
CA ARG A 160 2.60 10.74 2.07
C ARG A 160 2.52 9.23 1.99
N ILE A 161 3.45 8.67 1.22
CA ILE A 161 3.52 7.23 0.99
C ILE A 161 4.76 6.70 1.69
N PHE A 162 4.56 5.81 2.64
CA PHE A 162 5.61 5.16 3.41
C PHE A 162 5.80 3.74 2.89
N LYS A 163 6.81 3.58 2.05
CA LYS A 163 7.12 2.30 1.42
C LYS A 163 7.90 1.41 2.38
N TRP A 164 7.52 0.14 2.46
CA TRP A 164 8.24 -0.87 3.25
C TRP A 164 9.45 -1.38 2.47
N GLN A 165 10.67 -1.04 2.92
CA GLN A 165 11.91 -1.45 2.27
C GLN A 165 12.97 -1.83 3.29
N ASN A 166 13.60 -2.99 3.10
CA ASN A 166 14.67 -3.48 3.99
C ASN A 166 14.27 -3.43 5.48
N GLU A 167 13.05 -3.89 5.77
CA GLU A 167 12.46 -3.92 7.12
C GLU A 167 12.33 -2.55 7.78
N LYS A 168 12.07 -1.50 7.00
CA LYS A 168 11.73 -0.20 7.55
C LYS A 168 10.81 0.56 6.60
N PHE A 169 9.99 1.43 7.17
CA PHE A 169 9.25 2.41 6.40
C PHE A 169 10.16 3.54 5.96
N VAL A 170 10.10 3.85 4.67
CA VAL A 170 10.78 4.97 4.05
C VAL A 170 9.71 5.82 3.36
N CYS A 171 9.60 7.08 3.77
CA CYS A 171 8.72 8.02 3.09
C CYS A 171 9.28 8.29 1.69
N LEU A 172 8.46 8.10 0.67
CA LEU A 172 8.77 8.58 -0.65
C LEU A 172 8.70 10.12 -0.66
N THR A 173 9.61 10.76 -1.37
CA THR A 173 9.76 12.22 -1.42
C THR A 173 10.08 12.71 -2.82
N ASP A 174 9.68 11.94 -3.83
CA ASP A 174 9.94 12.27 -5.23
C ASP A 174 9.02 13.38 -5.71
N TYR A 175 7.82 13.47 -5.14
CA TYR A 175 6.84 14.51 -5.44
C TYR A 175 6.01 14.88 -4.20
N PRO A 176 5.62 16.15 -4.01
CA PRO A 176 6.05 17.32 -4.79
C PRO A 176 7.50 17.76 -4.47
N LYS A 177 8.19 18.35 -5.47
CA LYS A 177 9.53 18.95 -5.29
C LYS A 177 9.42 20.46 -5.09
N LYS A 178 10.49 21.10 -4.59
CA LYS A 178 10.58 22.58 -4.47
C LYS A 178 10.33 23.36 -5.76
N LYS A 179 10.50 22.72 -6.92
CA LYS A 179 10.04 23.24 -8.21
C LYS A 179 9.08 22.22 -8.78
N HIS A 180 7.80 22.57 -8.80
CA HIS A 180 6.71 21.73 -9.26
C HIS A 180 5.94 22.47 -10.35
N ASP A 181 6.06 21.98 -11.57
CA ASP A 181 5.28 22.41 -12.74
C ASP A 181 4.68 21.18 -13.45
N TYR A 182 3.70 21.40 -14.32
CA TYR A 182 3.01 20.33 -15.05
C TYR A 182 3.96 19.44 -15.87
N HIS A 183 5.08 19.97 -16.37
CA HIS A 183 6.08 19.17 -17.09
C HIS A 183 6.87 18.25 -16.15
N SER A 184 7.28 18.76 -15.00
CA SER A 184 7.99 18.00 -13.98
C SER A 184 7.12 16.89 -13.39
N LEU A 185 5.83 17.17 -13.17
CA LEU A 185 4.80 16.21 -12.78
C LEU A 185 4.66 15.11 -13.84
N ALA A 186 4.38 15.47 -15.10
CA ALA A 186 4.18 14.52 -16.18
C ALA A 186 5.42 13.63 -16.43
N ARG A 187 6.62 14.21 -16.41
CA ARG A 187 7.88 13.46 -16.55
C ARG A 187 8.12 12.53 -15.37
N GLY A 188 7.89 12.99 -14.15
CA GLY A 188 8.04 12.20 -12.93
C GLY A 188 7.10 10.99 -12.91
N PHE A 189 5.82 11.22 -13.20
CA PHE A 189 4.83 10.16 -13.31
C PHE A 189 5.15 9.16 -14.43
N THR A 190 5.56 9.64 -15.61
CA THR A 190 6.00 8.76 -16.71
C THR A 190 7.21 7.91 -16.31
N ALA A 191 8.15 8.46 -15.55
CA ALA A 191 9.28 7.70 -15.04
C ALA A 191 8.83 6.63 -14.04
N ALA A 192 7.90 6.96 -13.12
CA ALA A 192 7.32 6.01 -12.18
C ALA A 192 6.61 4.84 -12.89
N LEU A 193 5.80 5.14 -13.93
CA LEU A 193 5.16 4.12 -14.77
C LEU A 193 6.18 3.17 -15.40
N ASN A 194 7.29 3.69 -15.92
CA ASN A 194 8.35 2.87 -16.51
C ASN A 194 9.12 2.01 -15.50
N THR A 195 9.06 2.35 -14.20
CA THR A 195 9.60 1.51 -13.12
C THR A 195 8.60 0.49 -12.60
N HIS A 196 7.36 0.53 -13.07
CA HIS A 196 6.24 -0.32 -12.61
C HIS A 196 6.01 -0.24 -11.10
N ASP A 197 6.33 0.90 -10.49
CA ASP A 197 6.25 1.12 -9.06
C ASP A 197 4.96 1.88 -8.73
N VAL A 198 3.94 1.14 -8.27
CA VAL A 198 2.62 1.69 -7.90
C VAL A 198 2.76 2.76 -6.83
N ASP A 199 3.56 2.52 -5.79
CA ASP A 199 3.76 3.47 -4.69
C ASP A 199 4.36 4.78 -5.21
N ALA A 200 5.29 4.69 -6.17
CA ALA A 200 5.89 5.86 -6.77
C ALA A 200 4.88 6.64 -7.64
N CYS A 201 4.02 5.94 -8.38
CA CYS A 201 2.96 6.54 -9.20
C CYS A 201 1.98 7.34 -8.34
N MET A 202 1.58 6.78 -7.20
CA MET A 202 0.61 7.37 -6.27
C MET A 202 1.05 8.74 -5.72
N GLN A 203 2.35 9.05 -5.62
CA GLN A 203 2.82 10.38 -5.17
C GLN A 203 2.39 11.54 -6.07
N TYR A 204 2.10 11.26 -7.35
CA TYR A 204 1.80 12.28 -8.35
C TYR A 204 0.30 12.55 -8.52
N ILE A 205 -0.54 11.81 -7.81
CA ILE A 205 -2.00 11.86 -7.93
C ILE A 205 -2.56 12.73 -6.80
N LEU A 206 -3.63 13.47 -7.10
CA LEU A 206 -4.26 14.38 -6.14
C LEU A 206 -4.66 13.61 -4.86
N PRO A 207 -4.27 14.07 -3.66
CA PRO A 207 -4.56 13.36 -2.41
C PRO A 207 -6.05 13.08 -2.20
N GLN A 208 -6.92 14.05 -2.46
CA GLN A 208 -8.36 13.85 -2.35
C GLN A 208 -8.88 12.77 -3.32
N TYR A 209 -8.36 12.74 -4.54
CA TYR A 209 -8.72 11.74 -5.54
C TYR A 209 -8.26 10.33 -5.12
N ILE A 210 -7.07 10.20 -4.52
CA ILE A 210 -6.61 8.94 -3.91
C ILE A 210 -7.57 8.50 -2.80
N LYS A 211 -7.93 9.39 -1.87
CA LYS A 211 -8.84 9.06 -0.77
C LYS A 211 -10.19 8.56 -1.29
N GLU A 212 -10.78 9.27 -2.24
CA GLU A 212 -12.13 8.97 -2.71
C GLU A 212 -12.17 7.77 -3.66
N GLN A 213 -11.33 7.76 -4.70
CA GLN A 213 -11.38 6.72 -5.73
C GLN A 213 -10.58 5.48 -5.32
N CYS A 214 -9.36 5.64 -4.82
CA CYS A 214 -8.53 4.49 -4.46
C CYS A 214 -8.96 3.89 -3.13
N MET A 215 -8.96 4.69 -2.05
CA MET A 215 -9.11 4.13 -0.69
C MET A 215 -10.57 3.76 -0.39
N ASN A 216 -11.54 4.57 -0.81
CA ASN A 216 -12.95 4.33 -0.52
C ASN A 216 -13.65 3.46 -1.58
N ILE A 217 -13.58 3.82 -2.86
CA ILE A 217 -14.29 3.10 -3.93
C ILE A 217 -13.60 1.79 -4.27
N LEU A 218 -12.31 1.83 -4.62
CA LEU A 218 -11.51 0.65 -4.95
C LEU A 218 -10.94 -0.06 -3.71
N GLN A 219 -11.38 0.35 -2.51
CA GLN A 219 -11.04 -0.33 -1.26
C GLN A 219 -9.53 -0.54 -1.07
N GLY A 220 -8.70 0.42 -1.48
CA GLY A 220 -7.25 0.36 -1.32
C GLY A 220 -6.50 -0.45 -2.38
N GLU A 221 -7.15 -0.91 -3.45
CA GLU A 221 -6.49 -1.58 -4.58
C GLU A 221 -5.69 -0.60 -5.45
N THR A 222 -4.51 -0.24 -4.95
CA THR A 222 -3.67 0.82 -5.53
C THR A 222 -3.20 0.53 -6.96
N GLU A 223 -2.86 -0.71 -7.31
CA GLU A 223 -2.43 -1.03 -8.68
C GLU A 223 -3.60 -0.91 -9.66
N GLN A 224 -4.76 -1.46 -9.31
CA GLN A 224 -5.98 -1.30 -10.10
C GLN A 224 -6.30 0.17 -10.31
N PHE A 225 -6.25 0.97 -9.24
CA PHE A 225 -6.49 2.41 -9.33
C PHE A 225 -5.55 3.12 -10.31
N VAL A 226 -4.24 2.86 -10.23
CA VAL A 226 -3.27 3.47 -11.15
C VAL A 226 -3.50 2.98 -12.58
N CYS A 227 -3.80 1.70 -12.77
CA CYS A 227 -4.13 1.13 -14.09
C CYS A 227 -5.38 1.76 -14.70
N GLU A 228 -6.46 1.91 -13.94
CA GLU A 228 -7.69 2.58 -14.37
C GLU A 228 -7.46 4.07 -14.68
N LEU A 229 -6.65 4.76 -13.86
CA LEU A 229 -6.29 6.16 -14.08
C LEU A 229 -5.60 6.38 -15.44
N ILE A 230 -4.75 5.45 -15.85
CA ILE A 230 -3.99 5.53 -17.10
C ILE A 230 -4.66 4.79 -18.25
N GLY A 231 -5.93 4.42 -18.14
CA GLY A 231 -6.71 3.91 -19.26
C GLY A 231 -6.86 4.96 -20.37
N GLY A 232 -6.93 4.52 -21.63
CA GLY A 232 -7.08 5.44 -22.76
C GLY A 232 -7.43 4.75 -24.07
N GLU A 233 -7.85 5.54 -25.05
CA GLU A 233 -8.24 5.04 -26.37
C GLU A 233 -7.03 4.80 -27.27
N ALA A 234 -7.03 3.65 -27.94
CA ALA A 234 -6.06 3.34 -28.99
C ALA A 234 -6.34 4.19 -30.24
N GLU A 235 -5.31 4.86 -30.78
CA GLU A 235 -5.48 5.74 -31.95
C GLU A 235 -5.94 5.00 -33.21
N ASP A 236 -5.58 3.72 -33.35
CA ASP A 236 -5.80 2.93 -34.55
C ASP A 236 -7.16 2.20 -34.56
N SER A 237 -7.66 1.80 -33.39
CA SER A 237 -8.93 1.05 -33.27
C SER A 237 -10.05 1.82 -32.59
N GLY A 238 -9.75 2.87 -31.82
CA GLY A 238 -10.71 3.53 -30.92
C GLY A 238 -11.13 2.67 -29.73
N GLU A 239 -10.50 1.51 -29.53
CA GLU A 239 -10.75 0.65 -28.36
C GLU A 239 -10.20 1.32 -27.10
N TYR A 240 -11.00 1.36 -26.04
CA TYR A 240 -10.52 1.80 -24.73
C TYR A 240 -9.71 0.70 -24.07
N ILE A 241 -8.45 0.99 -23.76
CA ILE A 241 -7.49 0.05 -23.21
C ILE A 241 -7.14 0.46 -21.78
N THR A 242 -7.34 -0.47 -20.84
CA THR A 242 -6.84 -0.38 -19.47
C THR A 242 -5.85 -1.53 -19.23
N PRO A 243 -4.60 -1.26 -18.81
CA PRO A 243 -3.66 -2.31 -18.45
C PRO A 243 -4.18 -3.06 -17.22
N LEU A 244 -3.91 -4.37 -17.11
CA LEU A 244 -4.34 -5.14 -15.94
C LEU A 244 -3.32 -5.02 -14.80
N SER A 245 -2.05 -4.81 -15.14
CA SER A 245 -0.96 -4.54 -14.20
C SER A 245 0.01 -3.51 -14.79
N LEU A 246 0.70 -2.76 -13.93
CA LEU A 246 1.80 -1.92 -14.38
C LEU A 246 2.91 -2.76 -15.04
N GLN A 247 3.05 -4.02 -14.67
CA GLN A 247 3.97 -4.95 -15.32
C GLN A 247 3.64 -5.20 -16.80
N ASP A 248 2.42 -4.92 -17.27
CA ASP A 248 2.06 -5.06 -18.67
C ASP A 248 2.64 -3.93 -19.53
N ILE A 249 3.04 -2.81 -18.91
CA ILE A 249 3.64 -1.68 -19.59
C ILE A 249 5.04 -2.06 -20.06
N LYS A 250 5.24 -2.03 -21.38
CA LYS A 250 6.58 -2.14 -21.97
C LYS A 250 7.33 -0.83 -21.86
N LYS A 251 6.65 0.29 -22.13
CA LYS A 251 7.21 1.64 -22.09
C LYS A 251 6.12 2.69 -22.03
N ALA A 252 6.32 3.72 -21.23
CA ALA A 252 5.55 4.96 -21.23
C ALA A 252 6.43 6.12 -21.74
N THR A 253 5.90 6.96 -22.63
CA THR A 253 6.63 8.10 -23.21
C THR A 253 5.82 9.38 -23.08
N TYR A 254 6.37 10.36 -22.38
CA TYR A 254 5.76 11.68 -22.24
C TYR A 254 5.95 12.51 -23.52
N LYS A 255 4.85 13.06 -24.03
CA LYS A 255 4.80 14.02 -25.13
C LYS A 255 4.08 15.28 -24.66
N TYR A 256 4.63 16.44 -25.03
CA TYR A 256 3.94 17.73 -24.90
C TYR A 256 3.51 18.18 -26.29
N ASP A 257 2.22 18.46 -26.46
CA ASP A 257 1.64 18.88 -27.73
C ASP A 257 0.68 20.06 -27.51
N PRO A 258 1.15 21.31 -27.59
CA PRO A 258 0.32 22.49 -27.32
C PRO A 258 -0.77 22.71 -28.37
N ASP A 259 -0.67 22.06 -29.53
CA ASP A 259 -1.59 22.22 -30.66
C ASP A 259 -2.63 21.09 -30.72
N SER A 260 -2.65 20.19 -29.73
CA SER A 260 -3.56 19.04 -29.63
C SER A 260 -5.04 19.44 -29.70
N GLY A 261 -5.40 20.64 -29.24
CA GLY A 261 -6.79 21.09 -29.13
C GLY A 261 -7.63 20.37 -28.06
N PHE A 262 -7.08 19.33 -27.39
CA PHE A 262 -7.76 18.53 -26.37
C PHE A 262 -6.96 18.48 -25.05
N ALA A 263 -5.73 17.98 -25.07
CA ALA A 263 -4.86 17.97 -23.89
C ALA A 263 -3.38 18.14 -24.26
N ASN A 264 -2.70 19.06 -23.58
CA ASN A 264 -1.32 19.42 -23.94
C ASN A 264 -0.26 18.44 -23.40
N HIS A 265 -0.62 17.64 -22.38
CA HIS A 265 0.27 16.66 -21.76
C HIS A 265 -0.27 15.26 -22.01
N ILE A 266 0.50 14.46 -22.75
CA ILE A 266 0.08 13.14 -23.23
C ILE A 266 1.15 12.13 -22.82
N ILE A 267 0.74 10.95 -22.35
CA ILE A 267 1.63 9.81 -22.16
C ILE A 267 1.22 8.74 -23.15
N PHE A 268 2.10 8.44 -24.10
CA PHE A 268 1.94 7.29 -24.99
C PHE A 268 2.39 6.02 -24.27
N ILE A 269 1.48 5.05 -24.13
CA ILE A 269 1.70 3.80 -23.41
C ILE A 269 1.79 2.66 -24.42
N GLN A 270 2.88 1.90 -24.37
CA GLN A 270 3.06 0.67 -25.12
C GLN A 270 2.96 -0.52 -24.16
N LEU A 271 2.10 -1.48 -24.47
CA LEU A 271 1.95 -2.72 -23.73
C LEU A 271 2.86 -3.82 -24.29
N LYS A 272 3.16 -4.81 -23.45
CA LYS A 272 4.01 -5.96 -23.82
C LYS A 272 3.37 -6.87 -24.87
N ASP A 273 2.05 -6.87 -24.98
CA ASP A 273 1.29 -7.64 -25.97
C ASP A 273 1.25 -7.00 -27.37
N GLY A 274 1.84 -5.81 -27.52
CA GLY A 274 1.93 -5.08 -28.79
C GLY A 274 0.89 -3.98 -28.96
N ARG A 275 -0.14 -3.90 -28.10
CA ARG A 275 -1.10 -2.79 -28.11
C ARG A 275 -0.47 -1.49 -27.61
N SER A 276 -1.03 -0.36 -28.02
CA SER A 276 -0.61 0.96 -27.54
C SER A 276 -1.74 1.97 -27.61
N TYR A 277 -1.68 3.00 -26.76
CA TYR A 277 -2.71 4.02 -26.68
C TYR A 277 -2.16 5.31 -26.06
N ASN A 278 -2.93 6.40 -26.16
CA ASN A 278 -2.60 7.66 -25.50
C ASN A 278 -3.40 7.82 -24.21
N TYR A 279 -2.70 8.13 -23.12
CA TYR A 279 -3.29 8.67 -21.91
C TYR A 279 -3.20 10.19 -21.94
N TYR A 280 -4.34 10.87 -22.00
CA TYR A 280 -4.46 12.32 -21.95
C TYR A 280 -4.54 12.76 -20.49
N MET A 281 -3.51 13.45 -20.02
CA MET A 281 -3.40 13.82 -18.60
C MET A 281 -4.37 14.94 -18.25
N ASN A 282 -5.04 14.79 -17.12
CA ASN A 282 -5.82 15.85 -16.49
C ASN A 282 -5.14 16.28 -15.18
N PHE A 283 -5.27 17.56 -14.84
CA PHE A 283 -4.58 18.14 -13.69
C PHE A 283 -5.48 19.04 -12.86
N GLU A 284 -5.24 19.01 -11.55
CA GLU A 284 -5.73 20.02 -10.62
C GLU A 284 -4.55 20.56 -9.81
N SER A 285 -4.63 21.80 -9.35
CA SER A 285 -3.61 22.38 -8.48
C SER A 285 -4.16 22.62 -7.09
N VAL A 286 -3.37 22.23 -6.08
CA VAL A 286 -3.64 22.55 -4.68
C VAL A 286 -2.84 23.79 -4.34
N GLU A 287 -3.53 24.85 -3.93
CA GLU A 287 -2.90 26.06 -3.41
C GLU A 287 -2.46 25.82 -1.97
N LEU A 288 -1.16 25.98 -1.71
CA LEU A 288 -0.62 26.10 -0.35
C LEU A 288 -0.37 27.59 -0.11
N ASP A 289 -0.91 28.12 0.99
CA ASP A 289 -0.89 29.52 1.42
C ASP A 289 0.00 30.48 0.57
N ASP A 290 -0.67 31.35 -0.19
CA ASP A 290 -0.21 32.57 -0.89
C ASP A 290 1.10 32.53 -1.72
N THR A 291 1.72 31.38 -1.96
CA THR A 291 3.05 31.38 -2.60
C THR A 291 3.31 30.38 -3.72
N GLU A 292 2.67 29.21 -3.78
CA GLU A 292 2.90 28.25 -4.90
C GLU A 292 1.77 27.20 -5.01
N ALA A 293 1.20 27.04 -6.20
CA ALA A 293 0.18 26.03 -6.48
C ALA A 293 0.84 24.73 -6.96
N ILE A 294 0.58 23.62 -6.27
CA ILE A 294 1.16 22.31 -6.59
C ILE A 294 0.22 21.55 -7.53
N PRO A 295 0.64 21.25 -8.78
CA PRO A 295 -0.19 20.47 -9.68
C PRO A 295 -0.19 18.99 -9.28
N TYR A 296 -1.29 18.30 -9.51
CA TYR A 296 -1.44 16.87 -9.32
C TYR A 296 -2.25 16.27 -10.46
N ILE A 297 -2.06 14.98 -10.70
CA ILE A 297 -2.87 14.22 -11.65
C ILE A 297 -4.23 13.92 -11.03
N VAL A 298 -5.28 14.10 -11.81
CA VAL A 298 -6.64 13.62 -11.51
C VAL A 298 -7.12 12.71 -12.64
N GLY A 299 -8.30 12.11 -12.48
CA GLY A 299 -8.89 11.16 -13.42
C GLY A 299 -8.73 11.56 -14.90
N ALA A 300 -8.57 10.57 -15.78
CA ALA A 300 -8.46 10.79 -17.22
C ALA A 300 -9.63 11.63 -17.75
N MET A 301 -9.36 12.54 -18.69
CA MET A 301 -10.45 13.13 -19.48
C MET A 301 -11.03 12.00 -20.34
N GLY A 302 -12.27 11.59 -20.02
CA GLY A 302 -13.08 10.73 -20.88
C GLY A 302 -13.64 11.47 -22.08
#